data_AF-A0A1V5DR87-F1
#
_entry.id   AF-A0A1V5DR87-F1
#
_cell.length_a   1.000
_cell.length_b   1.000
_cell.length_c   1.000
_cell.angle_alpha   90.00
_cell.angle_beta   90.00
_cell.angle_gamma   90.00
#
_symmetry.space_group_name_H-M   'P 1'
#
loop_
_entity.id
_entity.type
_entity.pdbx_description
1 polymer ?
#
loop_
_entity_poly.entity_id
_entity_poly.type
_entity_poly.pdbx_seq_one_letter_code
_entity_poly.pdbx_strand_id
1 'polypeptide(L)'
;MTGTYVGIIGWRQWSDSSGGPATELAFGDEGIAFRQGATTTWGSWLRLIHSGNYNSYAPTLTGTGASGTWGIAITGNAATATKLATTRALTIGGTAKNFDGSAAVSWSLAEIGALGASAKAADSSLLNGVSDSESNTASTIAKRNSSGDIVARLFRSTYANQSTISGAIAFRIDTTDNYIRFCSDAAAIRTFLSAQKTITRGTAAPSGGSDGDIYIQYTA
;
A
#
# COMPACT_ATOMS: atom_id res chain seq x y z
N MET A 1 -44.11 -25.72 50.31
CA MET A 1 -45.56 -25.77 50.39
C MET A 1 -45.95 -24.99 51.62
N THR A 2 -46.36 -23.74 51.39
CA THR A 2 -46.89 -22.83 52.41
C THR A 2 -48.38 -22.55 52.21
N GLY A 3 -48.97 -23.08 51.15
CA GLY A 3 -50.36 -22.92 50.78
C GLY A 3 -51.34 -23.54 51.76
N THR A 4 -52.56 -23.02 51.72
CA THR A 4 -53.63 -23.32 52.68
C THR A 4 -54.26 -24.70 52.43
N TYR A 5 -54.20 -25.21 51.19
CA TYR A 5 -54.79 -26.48 50.79
C TYR A 5 -53.73 -27.38 50.16
N VAL A 6 -53.21 -28.34 50.93
CA VAL A 6 -52.17 -29.27 50.47
C VAL A 6 -52.57 -30.70 50.82
N GLY A 7 -52.72 -31.54 49.78
CA GLY A 7 -52.83 -32.99 49.91
C GLY A 7 -51.46 -33.64 49.82
N ILE A 8 -51.13 -34.55 50.74
CA ILE A 8 -49.82 -35.21 50.79
C ILE A 8 -49.99 -36.73 50.62
N ILE A 9 -49.22 -37.30 49.70
CA ILE A 9 -49.01 -38.74 49.60
C ILE A 9 -47.61 -39.02 50.13
N GLY A 10 -47.52 -39.76 51.23
CA GLY A 10 -46.26 -40.16 51.84
C GLY A 10 -45.94 -41.62 51.56
N TRP A 11 -44.72 -41.91 51.14
CA TRP A 11 -44.19 -43.27 51.05
C TRP A 11 -43.12 -43.47 52.11
N ARG A 12 -43.37 -44.43 53.00
CA ARG A 12 -42.39 -44.89 54.00
C ARG A 12 -41.61 -46.03 53.37
N GLN A 13 -40.29 -45.87 53.27
CA GLN A 13 -39.41 -46.85 52.63
C GLN A 13 -38.97 -47.97 53.59
N TRP A 14 -39.36 -47.88 54.87
CA TRP A 14 -39.03 -48.87 55.91
C TRP A 14 -40.29 -49.39 56.62
N SER A 15 -40.28 -50.67 56.96
CA SER A 15 -41.35 -51.36 57.72
C SER A 15 -41.10 -51.40 59.23
N ASP A 16 -39.99 -50.82 59.71
CA ASP A 16 -39.61 -50.80 61.12
C ASP A 16 -39.82 -49.42 61.78
N SER A 17 -39.63 -49.36 63.10
CA SER A 17 -39.79 -48.13 63.90
C SER A 17 -38.54 -47.23 63.93
N SER A 18 -37.52 -47.51 63.10
CA SER A 18 -36.23 -46.82 63.13
C SER A 18 -36.28 -45.39 62.56
N GLY A 19 -37.38 -45.02 61.90
CA GLY A 19 -37.61 -43.65 61.42
C GLY A 19 -36.74 -43.25 60.22
N GLY A 20 -36.33 -44.22 59.39
CA GLY A 20 -35.56 -44.00 58.15
C GLY A 20 -36.25 -43.05 57.14
N PRO A 21 -35.52 -42.62 56.08
CA PRO A 21 -36.04 -41.70 55.06
C PRO A 21 -37.47 -41.97 54.56
N ALA A 22 -38.24 -40.90 54.44
CA ALA A 22 -39.53 -40.90 53.80
C ALA A 22 -39.51 -39.87 52.68
N THR A 23 -40.26 -40.16 51.62
CA THR A 23 -40.51 -39.18 50.56
C THR A 23 -41.98 -38.82 50.59
N GLU A 24 -42.25 -37.53 50.50
CA GLU A 24 -43.60 -37.01 50.38
C GLU A 24 -43.76 -36.29 49.05
N LEU A 25 -44.86 -36.58 48.37
CA LEU A 25 -45.35 -35.83 47.22
C LEU A 25 -46.59 -35.06 47.65
N ALA A 26 -46.58 -33.76 47.41
CA ALA A 26 -47.66 -32.87 47.76
C ALA A 26 -48.30 -32.28 46.51
N PHE A 27 -49.63 -32.18 46.55
CA PHE A 27 -50.48 -31.49 45.59
C PHE A 27 -51.16 -30.34 46.30
N GLY A 28 -50.94 -29.11 45.84
CA GLY A 28 -51.56 -27.93 46.42
C GLY A 28 -51.76 -26.81 45.42
N ASP A 29 -52.30 -25.69 45.92
CA ASP A 29 -52.45 -24.42 45.22
C ASP A 29 -51.12 -23.88 44.63
N GLU A 30 -50.00 -24.15 45.30
CA GLU A 30 -48.65 -23.86 44.85
C GLU A 30 -48.14 -24.80 43.74
N GLY A 31 -48.89 -25.84 43.38
CA GLY A 31 -48.53 -26.86 42.40
C GLY A 31 -48.10 -28.18 43.04
N ILE A 32 -47.22 -28.91 42.36
CA ILE A 32 -46.71 -30.21 42.83
C ILE A 32 -45.32 -29.99 43.42
N ALA A 33 -45.06 -30.55 44.60
CA ALA A 33 -43.74 -30.49 45.24
C ALA A 33 -43.40 -31.81 45.91
N PHE A 34 -42.12 -32.06 46.10
CA PHE A 34 -41.65 -33.19 46.88
C PHE A 34 -40.70 -32.74 47.98
N ARG A 35 -40.58 -33.53 49.03
CA ARG A 35 -39.53 -33.40 50.03
C ARG A 35 -39.13 -34.77 50.56
N GLN A 36 -37.98 -34.81 51.20
CA GLN A 36 -37.45 -36.00 51.84
C GLN A 36 -37.03 -35.67 53.27
N GLY A 37 -37.17 -36.63 54.18
CA GLY A 37 -36.85 -36.44 55.58
C GLY A 37 -36.85 -37.74 56.36
N ALA A 38 -36.28 -37.74 57.56
CA ALA A 38 -36.24 -38.89 58.46
C ALA A 38 -36.70 -38.46 59.85
N THR A 39 -37.52 -39.28 60.50
CA THR A 39 -38.06 -39.02 61.85
C THR A 39 -38.65 -37.60 61.98
N THR A 40 -37.96 -36.67 62.63
CA THR A 40 -38.39 -35.28 62.86
C THR A 40 -37.67 -34.24 61.99
N THR A 41 -36.72 -34.65 61.15
CA THR A 41 -35.91 -33.73 60.33
C THR A 41 -36.29 -33.88 58.86
N TRP A 42 -36.92 -32.85 58.29
CA TRP A 42 -37.38 -32.82 56.91
C TRP A 42 -36.68 -31.73 56.11
N GLY A 43 -36.28 -32.07 54.89
CA GLY A 43 -35.83 -31.08 53.91
C GLY A 43 -36.96 -30.13 53.51
N SER A 44 -36.57 -28.98 52.96
CA SER A 44 -37.52 -28.02 52.38
C SER A 44 -38.28 -28.65 51.20
N TRP A 45 -39.48 -28.14 50.95
CA TRP A 45 -40.25 -28.52 49.77
C TRP A 45 -39.58 -28.05 48.48
N LEU A 46 -39.28 -29.00 47.59
CA LEU A 46 -38.77 -28.75 46.25
C LEU A 46 -39.95 -28.76 45.27
N ARG A 47 -40.20 -27.62 44.63
CA ARG A 47 -41.27 -27.50 43.62
C ARG A 47 -40.88 -28.28 42.38
N LEU A 48 -41.80 -29.07 41.84
CA LEU A 48 -41.60 -29.71 40.54
C LEU A 48 -41.52 -28.64 39.45
N ILE A 49 -40.65 -28.85 38.46
CA ILE A 49 -40.52 -27.93 37.33
C ILE A 49 -41.75 -28.08 36.41
N HIS A 50 -42.33 -26.95 36.00
CA HIS A 50 -43.47 -26.84 35.10
C HIS A 50 -43.31 -25.63 34.16
N SER A 51 -44.21 -25.51 33.19
CA SER A 51 -44.23 -24.43 32.18
C SER A 51 -44.30 -23.01 32.76
N GLY A 52 -44.70 -22.87 34.02
CA GLY A 52 -44.78 -21.58 34.72
C GLY A 52 -43.52 -21.22 35.51
N ASN A 53 -42.61 -22.16 35.80
CA ASN A 53 -41.44 -21.89 36.65
C ASN A 53 -40.09 -22.31 36.04
N TYR A 54 -40.06 -23.02 34.90
CA TYR A 54 -38.82 -23.54 34.30
C TYR A 54 -37.76 -22.47 34.04
N ASN A 55 -38.14 -21.24 33.64
CA ASN A 55 -37.21 -20.14 33.39
C ASN A 55 -36.52 -19.58 34.65
N SER A 56 -36.90 -20.04 35.84
CA SER A 56 -36.16 -19.72 37.07
C SER A 56 -34.82 -20.48 37.13
N TYR A 57 -34.68 -21.55 36.33
CA TYR A 57 -33.54 -22.46 36.34
C TYR A 57 -32.93 -22.66 34.94
N ALA A 58 -33.50 -22.06 33.89
CA ALA A 58 -33.01 -22.15 32.51
C ALA A 58 -33.23 -20.80 31.78
N PRO A 59 -32.38 -20.41 30.81
CA PRO A 59 -32.63 -19.22 30.00
C PRO A 59 -33.90 -19.34 29.16
N THR A 60 -34.54 -18.20 28.88
CA THR A 60 -35.66 -18.14 27.93
C THR A 60 -35.17 -18.37 26.50
N LEU A 61 -36.11 -18.57 25.56
CA LEU A 61 -35.82 -18.61 24.11
C LEU A 61 -35.20 -17.31 23.57
N THR A 62 -35.32 -16.21 24.30
CA THR A 62 -34.69 -14.91 23.99
C THR A 62 -33.38 -14.69 24.74
N GLY A 63 -32.90 -15.69 25.50
CA GLY A 63 -31.69 -15.61 26.29
C GLY A 63 -31.85 -14.87 27.64
N THR A 64 -33.06 -14.48 28.03
CA THR A 64 -33.29 -13.86 29.35
C THR A 64 -32.98 -14.87 30.44
N GLY A 65 -32.20 -14.47 31.45
CA GLY A 65 -31.69 -15.37 32.49
C GLY A 65 -30.29 -15.94 32.20
N ALA A 66 -29.75 -15.79 30.99
CA ALA A 66 -28.33 -16.00 30.74
C ALA A 66 -27.53 -14.79 31.27
N SER A 67 -26.62 -15.00 32.21
CA SER A 67 -25.76 -13.95 32.76
C SER A 67 -24.34 -14.48 33.06
N GLY A 68 -23.36 -13.58 33.15
CA GLY A 68 -21.95 -13.92 33.37
C GLY A 68 -21.16 -14.17 32.08
N THR A 69 -19.92 -14.65 32.24
CA THR A 69 -18.93 -14.85 31.15
C THR A 69 -18.80 -16.32 30.77
N TRP A 70 -19.92 -17.04 30.68
CA TRP A 70 -19.93 -18.45 30.31
C TRP A 70 -19.92 -18.54 28.78
N GLY A 71 -19.12 -19.45 28.21
CA GLY A 71 -19.05 -19.62 26.76
C GLY A 71 -20.39 -20.13 26.22
N ILE A 72 -21.19 -19.26 25.60
CA ILE A 72 -22.41 -19.66 24.89
C ILE A 72 -22.04 -20.04 23.46
N ALA A 73 -22.15 -21.32 23.13
CA ALA A 73 -21.94 -21.80 21.78
C ALA A 73 -23.12 -21.38 20.89
N ILE A 74 -22.84 -20.60 19.85
CA ILE A 74 -23.79 -20.26 18.79
C ILE A 74 -23.23 -20.75 17.45
N THR A 75 -24.08 -21.27 16.57
CA THR A 75 -23.68 -21.69 15.22
C THR A 75 -23.75 -20.56 14.19
N GLY A 76 -24.36 -19.42 14.55
CA GLY A 76 -24.50 -18.23 13.72
C GLY A 76 -23.78 -17.00 14.28
N ASN A 77 -24.01 -15.84 13.65
CA ASN A 77 -23.46 -14.56 14.11
C ASN A 77 -24.41 -13.89 15.12
N ALA A 78 -23.86 -13.13 16.06
CA ALA A 78 -24.67 -12.27 16.93
C ALA A 78 -25.32 -11.14 16.11
N ALA A 79 -26.64 -10.99 16.22
CA ALA A 79 -27.41 -10.05 15.38
C ALA A 79 -26.99 -8.57 15.54
N THR A 80 -26.39 -8.20 16.68
CA THR A 80 -26.05 -6.81 17.02
C THR A 80 -24.60 -6.62 17.48
N ALA A 81 -23.68 -7.52 17.11
CA ALA A 81 -22.26 -7.30 17.37
C ALA A 81 -21.75 -6.09 16.57
N THR A 82 -21.66 -4.94 17.22
CA THR A 82 -21.29 -3.66 16.57
C THR A 82 -19.84 -3.28 16.79
N LYS A 83 -19.17 -3.84 17.82
CA LYS A 83 -17.77 -3.53 18.14
C LYS A 83 -16.98 -4.74 18.59
N LEU A 84 -15.67 -4.73 18.29
CA LEU A 84 -14.72 -5.64 18.91
C LEU A 84 -14.61 -5.34 20.41
N ALA A 85 -14.65 -6.38 21.24
CA ALA A 85 -14.48 -6.26 22.69
C ALA A 85 -13.13 -5.64 23.08
N THR A 86 -12.10 -5.80 22.23
CA THR A 86 -10.83 -5.11 22.37
C THR A 86 -10.42 -4.52 21.04
N THR A 87 -10.29 -3.20 21.02
CA THR A 87 -9.79 -2.46 19.87
C THR A 87 -8.41 -2.97 19.44
N ARG A 88 -8.20 -3.09 18.13
CA ARG A 88 -6.91 -3.49 17.56
C ARG A 88 -6.32 -2.33 16.77
N ALA A 89 -5.02 -2.13 16.87
CA ALA A 89 -4.33 -1.16 16.03
C ALA A 89 -3.94 -1.82 14.71
N LEU A 90 -4.37 -1.24 13.60
CA LEU A 90 -3.89 -1.57 12.26
C LEU A 90 -2.79 -0.56 11.90
N THR A 91 -1.63 -1.05 11.46
CA THR A 91 -0.52 -0.20 11.03
C THR A 91 -0.37 -0.28 9.52
N ILE A 92 -0.43 0.86 8.85
CA ILE A 92 -0.17 0.98 7.41
C ILE A 92 0.83 2.11 7.21
N GLY A 93 1.89 1.84 6.44
CA GLY A 93 3.05 2.72 6.36
C GLY A 93 3.67 2.92 7.76
N GLY A 94 3.81 4.17 8.18
CA GLY A 94 4.31 4.54 9.51
C GLY A 94 3.22 4.83 10.54
N THR A 95 1.93 4.67 10.19
CA THR A 95 0.81 5.16 11.02
C THR A 95 -0.08 4.02 11.51
N ALA A 96 -0.24 3.93 12.83
CA ALA A 96 -1.19 3.03 13.48
C ALA A 96 -2.53 3.72 13.73
N LYS A 97 -3.65 3.04 13.38
CA LYS A 97 -5.01 3.50 13.68
C LYS A 97 -5.82 2.39 14.32
N ASN A 98 -6.66 2.76 15.27
CA ASN A 98 -7.53 1.85 15.99
C ASN A 98 -8.70 1.40 15.09
N PHE A 99 -8.95 0.09 15.07
CA PHE A 99 -10.12 -0.54 14.48
C PHE A 99 -10.89 -1.28 15.57
N ASP A 100 -12.13 -0.89 15.78
CA ASP A 100 -13.09 -1.56 16.66
C ASP A 100 -14.39 -1.94 15.94
N GLY A 101 -14.52 -1.67 14.63
CA GLY A 101 -15.73 -1.92 13.85
C GLY A 101 -16.79 -0.81 13.91
N SER A 102 -16.58 0.28 14.66
CA SER A 102 -17.55 1.36 14.79
C SER A 102 -17.66 2.29 13.58
N ALA A 103 -16.60 2.38 12.78
CA ALA A 103 -16.54 3.18 11.55
C ALA A 103 -15.46 2.63 10.61
N ALA A 104 -15.50 3.09 9.35
CA ALA A 104 -14.40 2.87 8.42
C ALA A 104 -13.11 3.55 8.92
N VAL A 105 -11.98 2.87 8.74
CA VAL A 105 -10.65 3.44 9.03
C VAL A 105 -10.01 3.79 7.70
N SER A 106 -9.61 5.05 7.53
CA SER A 106 -8.99 5.54 6.31
C SER A 106 -7.60 6.10 6.60
N TRP A 107 -6.66 5.81 5.71
CA TRP A 107 -5.34 6.44 5.69
C TRP A 107 -5.23 7.33 4.46
N SER A 108 -4.57 8.47 4.62
CA SER A 108 -4.16 9.35 3.54
C SER A 108 -2.92 8.80 2.83
N LEU A 109 -2.66 9.30 1.62
CA LEU A 109 -1.45 8.98 0.86
C LEU A 109 -0.16 9.28 1.65
N ALA A 110 -0.16 10.38 2.41
CA ALA A 110 0.98 10.76 3.25
C ALA A 110 1.23 9.74 4.38
N GLU A 111 0.17 9.28 5.07
CA GLU A 111 0.29 8.32 6.17
C GLU A 111 0.83 6.95 5.69
N ILE A 112 0.49 6.55 4.46
CA ILE A 112 0.96 5.30 3.86
C ILE A 112 2.29 5.45 3.11
N GLY A 113 2.85 6.68 3.02
CA GLY A 113 4.08 6.95 2.28
C GLY A 113 3.96 6.75 0.76
N ALA A 114 2.74 6.86 0.22
CA ALA A 114 2.49 6.68 -1.21
C ALA A 114 2.35 8.02 -1.93
N LEU A 115 2.68 8.01 -3.21
CA LEU A 115 2.44 9.11 -4.13
C LEU A 115 1.11 8.87 -4.86
N GLY A 116 0.36 9.94 -5.13
CA GLY A 116 -0.87 9.84 -5.92
C GLY A 116 -0.58 9.37 -7.35
N ALA A 117 -1.55 8.71 -7.99
CA ALA A 117 -1.39 8.10 -9.32
C ALA A 117 -0.89 9.07 -10.42
N SER A 118 -1.21 10.36 -10.30
CA SER A 118 -0.80 11.41 -11.24
C SER A 118 0.26 12.36 -10.67
N ALA A 119 0.71 12.15 -9.44
CA ALA A 119 1.72 13.00 -8.82
C ALA A 119 3.13 12.57 -9.27
N LYS A 120 4.06 13.52 -9.27
CA LYS A 120 5.47 13.30 -9.59
C LYS A 120 6.27 13.15 -8.30
N ALA A 121 7.23 12.23 -8.28
CA ALA A 121 8.13 12.11 -7.15
C ALA A 121 8.96 13.39 -7.06
N ALA A 122 8.76 14.17 -6.00
CA ALA A 122 9.72 15.19 -5.61
C ALA A 122 10.97 14.47 -5.07
N ASP A 123 12.15 14.96 -5.40
CA ASP A 123 13.41 14.56 -4.75
C ASP A 123 13.76 13.06 -4.86
N SER A 124 13.66 12.49 -6.07
CA SER A 124 14.32 11.20 -6.33
C SER A 124 15.79 11.28 -5.93
N SER A 125 16.31 10.29 -5.21
CA SER A 125 17.71 10.28 -4.73
C SER A 125 18.74 10.44 -5.85
N LEU A 126 18.39 10.03 -7.08
CA LEU A 126 19.21 10.19 -8.26
C LEU A 126 19.17 11.61 -8.85
N LEU A 127 18.14 12.41 -8.52
CA LEU A 127 17.95 13.78 -9.00
C LEU A 127 18.24 14.83 -7.91
N ASN A 128 18.30 14.44 -6.63
CA ASN A 128 18.67 15.28 -5.48
C ASN A 128 17.95 16.65 -5.45
N GLY A 129 16.66 16.66 -5.78
CA GLY A 129 15.82 17.86 -5.81
C GLY A 129 16.14 18.90 -6.88
N VAL A 130 16.90 18.52 -7.90
CA VAL A 130 17.19 19.39 -9.03
C VAL A 130 15.99 19.45 -9.99
N SER A 131 15.51 20.65 -10.31
CA SER A 131 14.43 20.86 -11.30
C SER A 131 14.91 20.67 -12.74
N ASP A 132 14.02 20.26 -13.64
CA ASP A 132 14.26 20.24 -15.08
C ASP A 132 14.08 21.64 -15.71
N SER A 133 14.84 21.95 -16.76
CA SER A 133 14.72 23.21 -17.49
C SER A 133 14.95 23.02 -18.99
N GLU A 134 14.11 23.66 -19.79
CA GLU A 134 14.30 23.79 -21.24
C GLU A 134 15.20 24.98 -21.62
N SER A 135 15.64 25.78 -20.62
CA SER A 135 16.55 26.91 -20.76
C SER A 135 17.94 26.58 -20.20
N ASN A 136 18.92 27.48 -20.41
CA ASN A 136 20.28 27.36 -19.89
C ASN A 136 20.43 27.74 -18.40
N THR A 137 19.40 27.48 -17.61
CA THR A 137 19.34 27.79 -16.18
C THR A 137 20.46 27.07 -15.42
N ALA A 138 21.11 27.77 -14.48
CA ALA A 138 22.15 27.16 -13.66
C ALA A 138 21.57 26.12 -12.70
N SER A 139 22.31 25.04 -12.45
CA SER A 139 21.95 24.01 -11.46
C SER A 139 20.60 23.32 -11.71
N THR A 140 20.24 23.07 -12.98
CA THR A 140 19.04 22.33 -13.39
C THR A 140 19.39 21.11 -14.25
N ILE A 141 18.50 20.13 -14.31
CA ILE A 141 18.57 19.02 -15.28
C ILE A 141 18.18 19.56 -16.66
N ALA A 142 18.99 19.26 -17.68
CA ALA A 142 18.68 19.67 -19.04
C ALA A 142 17.49 18.88 -19.60
N LYS A 143 16.49 19.58 -20.12
CA LYS A 143 15.34 19.03 -20.83
C LYS A 143 15.30 19.55 -22.26
N ARG A 144 14.80 18.72 -23.19
CA ARG A 144 14.58 19.14 -24.59
C ARG A 144 13.38 20.09 -24.65
N ASN A 145 13.51 21.17 -25.42
CA ASN A 145 12.41 22.09 -25.68
C ASN A 145 11.39 21.50 -26.69
N SER A 146 10.36 22.27 -27.04
CA SER A 146 9.35 21.86 -28.04
C SER A 146 9.92 21.61 -29.44
N SER A 147 11.08 22.17 -29.77
CA SER A 147 11.80 21.92 -31.04
C SER A 147 12.69 20.68 -30.98
N GLY A 148 12.81 20.03 -29.81
CA GLY A 148 13.68 18.89 -29.58
C GLY A 148 15.15 19.26 -29.29
N ASP A 149 15.44 20.53 -29.01
CA ASP A 149 16.79 21.01 -28.72
C ASP A 149 17.11 20.97 -27.22
N ILE A 150 18.36 20.69 -26.89
CA ILE A 150 18.91 20.94 -25.55
C ILE A 150 19.60 22.29 -25.58
N VAL A 151 19.12 23.25 -24.79
CA VAL A 151 19.72 24.58 -24.68
C VAL A 151 20.76 24.57 -23.56
N ALA A 152 22.02 24.79 -23.91
CA ALA A 152 23.12 24.93 -22.97
C ALA A 152 23.80 26.30 -23.15
N ARG A 153 24.42 26.82 -22.09
CA ARG A 153 25.24 28.05 -22.20
C ARG A 153 26.56 27.79 -22.91
N LEU A 154 27.34 26.82 -22.41
CA LEU A 154 28.62 26.39 -22.97
C LEU A 154 28.79 24.90 -22.64
N PHE A 155 29.35 24.11 -23.57
CA PHE A 155 29.85 22.77 -23.26
C PHE A 155 31.32 22.88 -22.85
N ARG A 156 31.63 22.48 -21.61
CA ARG A 156 33.00 22.54 -21.08
C ARG A 156 33.57 21.13 -21.00
N SER A 157 34.66 20.89 -21.74
CA SER A 157 35.51 19.74 -21.52
C SER A 157 36.42 19.99 -20.32
N THR A 158 36.67 18.96 -19.51
CA THR A 158 37.63 19.00 -18.40
C THR A 158 38.98 18.39 -18.77
N TYR A 159 39.11 17.82 -19.97
CA TYR A 159 40.37 17.27 -20.47
C TYR A 159 41.33 18.38 -20.89
N ALA A 160 42.63 18.12 -20.72
CA ALA A 160 43.69 19.04 -21.14
C ALA A 160 43.72 19.23 -22.66
N ASN A 161 44.20 20.40 -23.09
CA ASN A 161 44.42 20.69 -24.51
C ASN A 161 45.39 19.67 -25.10
N GLN A 162 45.01 19.08 -26.23
CA GLN A 162 45.90 18.22 -27.02
C GLN A 162 46.78 19.08 -27.93
N SER A 163 48.05 18.74 -28.07
CA SER A 163 48.99 19.45 -28.95
C SER A 163 48.80 19.09 -30.44
N THR A 164 48.04 18.04 -30.73
CA THR A 164 47.76 17.54 -32.07
C THR A 164 46.30 17.15 -32.21
N ILE A 165 45.74 17.27 -33.42
CA ILE A 165 44.44 16.67 -33.75
C ILE A 165 44.70 15.21 -34.10
N SER A 166 44.56 14.31 -33.11
CA SER A 166 44.79 12.86 -33.25
C SER A 166 43.49 12.03 -33.21
N GLY A 167 42.36 12.62 -33.62
CA GLY A 167 41.03 12.00 -33.57
C GLY A 167 40.11 12.47 -34.69
N ALA A 168 38.81 12.21 -34.54
CA ALA A 168 37.81 12.51 -35.55
C ALA A 168 37.17 13.91 -35.40
N ILE A 169 36.73 14.51 -36.51
CA ILE A 169 35.84 15.70 -36.51
C ILE A 169 34.38 15.24 -36.55
N ALA A 170 33.53 15.86 -35.72
CA ALA A 170 32.10 15.64 -35.70
C ALA A 170 31.38 16.47 -36.79
N PHE A 171 30.41 15.87 -37.47
CA PHE A 171 29.59 16.52 -38.49
C PHE A 171 28.20 15.86 -38.60
N ARG A 172 27.32 16.46 -39.39
CA ARG A 172 26.06 15.87 -39.89
C ARG A 172 26.05 15.95 -41.41
N ILE A 173 25.34 15.04 -42.09
CA ILE A 173 25.35 15.01 -43.56
C ILE A 173 24.38 16.08 -44.10
N ASP A 174 23.12 16.04 -43.67
CA ASP A 174 22.12 17.02 -44.07
C ASP A 174 20.99 17.10 -43.01
N THR A 175 19.78 17.53 -43.40
CA THR A 175 18.60 17.62 -42.54
C THR A 175 17.79 16.33 -42.46
N THR A 176 18.04 15.38 -43.36
CA THR A 176 17.41 14.07 -43.45
C THR A 176 18.28 12.99 -42.77
N ASP A 177 19.58 12.96 -43.04
CA ASP A 177 20.61 12.22 -42.30
C ASP A 177 21.33 13.18 -41.35
N ASN A 178 20.68 13.41 -40.21
CA ASN A 178 21.07 14.42 -39.22
C ASN A 178 21.76 13.83 -37.98
N TYR A 179 22.28 12.61 -38.07
CA TYR A 179 23.06 12.00 -37.00
C TYR A 179 24.38 12.76 -36.78
N ILE A 180 24.82 12.86 -35.53
CA ILE A 180 26.19 13.27 -35.22
C ILE A 180 27.11 12.11 -35.61
N ARG A 181 27.95 12.33 -36.62
CA ARG A 181 28.91 11.36 -37.16
C ARG A 181 30.32 11.88 -36.96
N PHE A 182 31.30 10.98 -36.98
CA PHE A 182 32.71 11.28 -36.78
C PHE A 182 33.51 10.82 -37.99
N CYS A 183 34.32 11.71 -38.58
CA CYS A 183 35.29 11.37 -39.63
C CYS A 183 36.69 11.37 -39.03
N SER A 184 37.38 10.23 -39.07
CA SER A 184 38.76 10.06 -38.57
C SER A 184 39.81 9.99 -39.67
N ASP A 185 39.42 10.02 -40.95
CA ASP A 185 40.35 10.03 -42.07
C ASP A 185 40.84 11.47 -42.33
N ALA A 186 42.09 11.72 -41.95
CA ALA A 186 42.71 13.04 -42.11
C ALA A 186 42.80 13.49 -43.58
N ALA A 187 42.91 12.59 -44.54
CA ALA A 187 42.91 12.95 -45.96
C ALA A 187 41.52 13.39 -46.41
N ALA A 188 40.48 12.65 -46.03
CA ALA A 188 39.10 13.01 -46.34
C ALA A 188 38.70 14.36 -45.70
N ILE A 189 39.07 14.58 -44.44
CA ILE A 189 38.87 15.84 -43.72
C ILE A 189 39.57 16.99 -44.43
N ARG A 190 40.86 16.83 -44.79
CA ARG A 190 41.60 17.87 -45.50
C ARG A 190 40.94 18.20 -46.82
N THR A 191 40.51 17.20 -47.60
CA THR A 191 39.80 17.42 -48.87
C THR A 191 38.50 18.19 -48.65
N PHE A 192 37.71 17.83 -47.63
CA PHE A 192 36.46 18.52 -47.29
C PHE A 192 36.67 19.99 -46.89
N LEU A 193 37.68 20.26 -46.05
CA LEU A 193 38.01 21.64 -45.63
C LEU A 193 38.71 22.44 -46.72
N SER A 194 39.51 21.78 -47.57
CA SER A 194 40.34 22.41 -48.60
C SER A 194 39.63 22.45 -49.96
N ALA A 195 38.31 22.57 -49.98
CA ALA A 195 37.50 22.56 -51.20
C ALA A 195 37.88 23.64 -52.25
N GLN A 196 38.86 24.51 -52.00
CA GLN A 196 39.62 25.18 -53.04
C GLN A 196 41.10 25.37 -52.66
N LYS A 197 41.98 24.61 -53.31
CA LYS A 197 43.32 25.10 -53.65
C LYS A 197 43.64 24.72 -55.09
N THR A 198 43.01 25.42 -56.02
CA THR A 198 43.29 25.28 -57.45
C THR A 198 43.83 26.60 -57.96
N ILE A 199 45.04 26.59 -58.51
CA ILE A 199 45.46 27.64 -59.44
C ILE A 199 44.83 27.25 -60.78
N THR A 200 43.75 27.92 -61.18
CA THR A 200 43.18 27.75 -62.52
C THR A 200 44.14 28.41 -63.51
N ARG A 201 44.87 27.60 -64.28
CA ARG A 201 45.71 28.07 -65.39
C ARG A 201 44.80 28.39 -66.58
N GLY A 202 44.74 29.66 -66.99
CA GLY A 202 44.06 30.04 -68.22
C GLY A 202 44.80 29.49 -69.44
N THR A 203 44.06 29.04 -70.47
CA THR A 203 44.60 28.48 -71.72
C THR A 203 45.11 29.55 -72.70
N ALA A 204 45.16 30.82 -72.30
CA ALA A 204 45.69 31.89 -73.13
C ALA A 204 47.20 32.04 -72.88
N ALA A 205 48.01 31.71 -73.90
CA ALA A 205 49.45 31.94 -73.87
C ALA A 205 49.74 33.44 -73.65
N PRO A 206 50.54 33.83 -72.63
CA PRO A 206 51.15 35.14 -72.63
C PRO A 206 52.15 35.18 -73.79
N SER A 207 52.12 36.24 -74.59
CA SER A 207 52.95 36.42 -75.78
C SER A 207 54.43 36.13 -75.49
N GLY A 208 54.89 34.92 -75.86
CA GLY A 208 56.31 34.56 -75.90
C GLY A 208 56.82 33.47 -74.93
N GLY A 209 56.00 32.85 -74.08
CA GLY A 209 56.43 31.73 -73.21
C GLY A 209 55.96 30.36 -73.73
N SER A 210 56.76 29.31 -73.58
CA SER A 210 56.37 27.93 -73.96
C SER A 210 55.21 27.40 -73.10
N ASP A 211 54.43 26.45 -73.65
CA ASP A 211 53.32 25.78 -72.95
C ASP A 211 53.82 25.11 -71.66
N GLY A 212 53.51 25.69 -70.49
CA GLY A 212 53.96 25.10 -69.23
C GLY A 212 54.11 26.03 -68.03
N ASP A 213 54.20 27.35 -68.22
CA ASP A 213 54.58 28.27 -67.13
C ASP A 213 53.41 28.96 -66.37
N ILE A 214 53.57 29.15 -65.05
CA ILE A 214 52.68 29.95 -64.18
C ILE A 214 53.40 31.28 -63.89
N TYR A 215 52.87 32.42 -64.34
CA TYR A 215 53.44 33.74 -64.09
C TYR A 215 52.80 34.39 -62.84
N ILE A 216 53.62 34.76 -61.86
CA ILE A 216 53.22 35.64 -60.75
C ILE A 216 54.04 36.92 -60.88
N GLN A 217 53.43 37.99 -61.37
CA GLN A 217 54.08 39.28 -61.48
C GLN A 217 54.00 40.00 -60.13
N TYR A 218 55.15 40.35 -59.55
CA TYR A 218 55.20 41.38 -58.51
C TYR A 218 55.67 42.68 -59.18
N THR A 219 54.90 43.75 -59.01
CA THR A 219 55.35 45.10 -59.33
C THR A 219 56.06 45.68 -58.11
N ALA A 220 57.25 46.23 -58.32
CA ALA A 220 57.81 47.22 -57.39
C ALA A 220 57.01 48.53 -57.52
#